data_AF-A0A6G3XDG6-F1
#
_entry.id   AF-A0A6G3XDG6-F1
#
_cell.length_a   1.000
_cell.length_b   1.000
_cell.length_c   1.000
_cell.angle_alpha   90.00
_cell.angle_beta   90.00
_cell.angle_gamma   90.00
#
_symmetry.space_group_name_H-M   'P 1'
#
loop_
_entity.id
_entity.type
_entity.pdbx_description
1 polymer ?
#
loop_
_entity_poly.entity_id
_entity_poly.type
_entity_poly.pdbx_seq_one_letter_code
_entity_poly.pdbx_strand_id
1 'polypeptide(L)' 'DGEARAVLEVADAVKDTSAEAIRRLRALGLTPILLTGDNRAVAESVAAEVGIDEVYAEVMPQDKVDVVK' A
#
# COMPACT_ATOMS: atom_id res chain seq x y z
N ASP A 1 2.11 4.75 36.54
CA ASP A 1 3.21 4.03 35.85
C ASP A 1 3.04 4.24 34.37
N GLY A 2 3.70 5.26 33.82
CA GLY A 2 3.58 5.71 32.43
C GLY A 2 4.16 4.75 31.39
N GLU A 3 4.06 3.44 31.63
CA GLU A 3 4.49 2.40 30.72
C GLU A 3 3.39 2.11 29.71
N ALA A 4 3.76 2.08 28.43
CA ALA A 4 2.89 1.66 27.36
C ALA A 4 2.40 0.22 27.63
N ARG A 5 1.08 0.02 27.64
CA ARG A 5 0.45 -1.28 27.94
C ARG A 5 0.11 -2.10 26.70
N ALA A 6 -0.01 -1.46 25.52
CA ALA A 6 -0.28 -2.12 24.25
C ALA A 6 0.01 -1.20 23.05
N VAL A 7 0.24 -1.80 21.87
CA VAL A 7 0.23 -1.16 20.55
C VAL A 7 -0.93 -1.77 19.76
N LEU A 8 -1.75 -0.94 19.12
CA LEU A 8 -2.87 -1.37 18.30
C LEU A 8 -2.66 -0.83 16.88
N GLU A 9 -2.39 -1.73 15.93
CA GLU A 9 -2.33 -1.40 14.51
C GLU A 9 -3.63 -1.84 13.85
N VAL A 10 -4.24 -0.94 13.08
CA VAL A 10 -5.42 -1.21 12.26
C VAL A 10 -4.97 -1.15 10.81
N ALA A 11 -4.86 -2.30 10.16
CA ALA A 11 -4.55 -2.41 8.74
C ALA A 11 -5.76 -3.00 8.01
N ASP A 12 -6.08 -2.46 6.83
CA ASP A 12 -7.03 -3.09 5.93
C ASP A 12 -6.45 -4.38 5.38
N ALA A 13 -7.16 -5.49 5.56
CA ALA A 13 -6.75 -6.76 4.99
C ALA A 13 -6.73 -6.67 3.46
N VAL A 14 -5.62 -7.09 2.86
CA VAL A 14 -5.53 -7.28 1.42
C VAL A 14 -6.59 -8.32 1.03
N LYS A 15 -7.49 -7.96 0.10
CA LYS A 15 -8.43 -8.93 -0.45
C LYS A 15 -7.66 -10.00 -1.22
N ASP A 16 -8.04 -11.26 -1.07
CA ASP A 16 -7.44 -12.40 -1.81
C ASP A 16 -7.42 -12.16 -3.34
N THR A 17 -8.38 -11.39 -3.85
CA THR A 17 -8.50 -11.04 -5.27
C THR A 17 -7.53 -9.95 -5.73
N SER A 18 -6.88 -9.22 -4.82
CA SER A 18 -5.99 -8.10 -5.14
C SER A 18 -4.80 -8.56 -5.96
N ALA A 19 -4.13 -9.65 -5.57
CA ALA A 19 -3.00 -10.19 -6.31
C ALA A 19 -3.40 -10.61 -7.74
N GLU A 20 -4.61 -11.15 -7.92
CA GLU A 20 -5.13 -11.49 -9.25
C GLU A 20 -5.40 -10.24 -10.10
N ALA A 21 -5.98 -9.20 -9.51
CA ALA A 21 -6.21 -7.94 -10.19
C ALA A 21 -4.89 -7.32 -10.68
N ILE A 22 -3.86 -7.27 -9.83
CA ILE A 22 -2.52 -6.77 -10.19
C ILE A 22 -1.92 -7.56 -11.34
N ARG A 23 -2.01 -8.91 -11.32
CA ARG A 23 -1.54 -9.74 -12.45
C ARG A 23 -2.27 -9.42 -13.75
N ARG A 24 -3.59 -9.23 -13.73
CA ARG A 24 -4.38 -8.88 -14.92
C ARG A 24 -3.99 -7.51 -15.47
N LEU A 25 -3.76 -6.51 -14.61
CA LEU A 25 -3.28 -5.19 -15.04
C LEU A 25 -1.90 -5.29 -15.71
N ARG A 26 -0.97 -6.04 -15.13
CA ARG A 26 0.34 -6.30 -15.75
C ARG A 26 0.23 -7.02 -17.09
N ALA A 27 -0.69 -7.99 -17.21
CA ALA A 27 -0.95 -8.68 -18.48
C ALA A 27 -1.51 -7.76 -19.58
N LEU A 28 -2.13 -6.62 -19.21
CA LEU A 28 -2.55 -5.57 -20.13
C LEU A 28 -1.42 -4.58 -20.47
N GLY A 29 -0.21 -4.79 -19.96
CA GLY A 29 0.94 -3.89 -20.17
C GLY A 29 0.94 -2.65 -19.25
N LEU A 30 0.11 -2.64 -18.21
CA LEU A 30 0.09 -1.56 -17.22
C LEU A 30 1.12 -1.82 -16.13
N THR A 31 1.64 -0.75 -15.53
CA THR A 31 2.53 -0.79 -14.36
C THR A 31 1.75 -0.31 -13.13
N PRO A 32 1.25 -1.22 -12.27
CA PRO A 32 0.55 -0.82 -11.06
C PRO A 32 1.52 -0.22 -10.04
N ILE A 33 1.05 0.83 -9.35
CA ILE A 33 1.77 1.56 -8.31
C ILE A 33 0.90 1.53 -7.04
N LEU A 34 1.50 1.32 -5.87
CA LEU A 34 0.81 1.44 -4.58
C LEU A 34 1.00 2.85 -4.04
N LEU A 35 -0.10 3.58 -3.86
CA LEU A 35 -0.13 4.92 -3.28
C LEU A 35 -0.94 4.90 -1.99
N THR A 36 -0.29 5.07 -0.84
CA THR A 36 -0.95 5.04 0.48
C THR A 36 -0.46 6.14 1.41
N GLY A 37 -1.29 6.48 2.39
CA GLY A 37 -0.93 7.33 3.54
C GLY A 37 -0.37 6.54 4.71
N ASP A 38 -0.36 5.20 4.63
CA ASP A 38 0.22 4.34 5.67
C ASP A 38 1.73 4.54 5.78
N ASN A 39 2.29 4.12 6.91
CA ASN A 39 3.73 4.10 7.06
C ASN A 39 4.39 3.17 6.04
N ARG A 40 5.67 3.43 5.75
CA ARG A 40 6.41 2.68 4.74
C ARG A 40 6.50 1.17 4.98
N ALA A 41 6.66 0.73 6.23
CA ALA A 41 6.79 -0.70 6.54
C ALA A 41 5.51 -1.48 6.18
N VAL A 42 4.34 -0.92 6.50
CA VAL A 42 3.04 -1.50 6.14
C VAL A 42 2.86 -1.49 4.62
N ALA A 43 3.16 -0.36 3.96
CA ALA A 43 3.01 -0.22 2.52
C ALA A 43 3.87 -1.23 1.74
N GLU A 44 5.14 -1.40 2.13
CA GLU A 44 6.05 -2.37 1.51
C GLU A 44 5.59 -3.82 1.71
N SER A 45 5.10 -4.15 2.92
CA SER A 45 4.55 -5.48 3.20
C SER A 45 3.35 -5.79 2.30
N VAL A 46 2.41 -4.85 2.16
CA VAL A 46 1.23 -5.00 1.31
C VAL A 46 1.63 -5.11 -0.16
N ALA A 47 2.55 -4.26 -0.63
CA ALA A 47 3.01 -4.27 -2.01
C ALA A 47 3.66 -5.61 -2.38
N ALA A 48 4.49 -6.17 -1.49
CA ALA A 48 5.10 -7.47 -1.68
C ALA A 48 4.05 -8.60 -1.75
N GLU A 49 3.01 -8.55 -0.92
CA GLU A 49 1.92 -9.53 -0.91
C GLU A 49 1.13 -9.55 -2.23
N VAL A 50 0.84 -8.37 -2.82
CA VAL A 50 0.06 -8.27 -4.07
C VAL A 50 0.91 -8.24 -5.35
N GLY A 51 2.24 -8.15 -5.23
CA GLY A 51 3.17 -8.09 -6.34
C GLY A 51 3.21 -6.73 -7.04
N ILE A 52 3.31 -5.63 -6.28
CA ILE A 52 3.55 -4.26 -6.77
C ILE A 52 5.00 -3.89 -6.47
N ASP A 53 5.71 -3.36 -7.47
CA ASP A 53 7.14 -3.01 -7.35
C ASP A 53 7.36 -1.55 -6.92
N GLU A 54 6.40 -0.67 -7.20
CA GLU A 54 6.52 0.77 -7.00
C GLU A 54 5.56 1.24 -5.90
N VAL A 55 6.11 1.83 -4.83
CA VAL A 55 5.38 2.17 -3.61
C VAL A 55 5.66 3.62 -3.21
N TYR A 56 4.58 4.36 -2.99
CA TYR A 56 4.57 5.69 -2.40
C TYR A 56 3.78 5.61 -1.09
N ALA A 57 4.52 5.65 0.02
CA ALA A 57 3.98 5.61 1.38
C ALA A 57 3.97 7.00 2.03
N GLU A 58 3.26 7.14 3.14
CA GLU A 58 3.16 8.39 3.92
C GLU A 58 2.63 9.58 3.11
N VAL A 59 1.87 9.30 2.03
CA VAL A 59 1.33 10.34 1.15
C VAL A 59 0.08 10.96 1.76
N MET A 60 0.16 12.26 2.06
CA MET A 60 -0.98 13.01 2.56
C MET A 60 -2.02 13.23 1.47
N PRO A 61 -3.31 13.45 1.81
CA PRO A 61 -4.38 13.61 0.82
C PRO A 61 -4.09 14.70 -0.23
N GLN A 62 -3.50 15.82 0.19
CA GLN A 62 -3.11 16.91 -0.69
C GLN A 62 -1.99 16.54 -1.68
N ASP A 63 -1.11 15.61 -1.30
CA ASP A 63 0.08 15.25 -2.08
C ASP A 63 -0.19 14.10 -3.07
N LYS A 64 -1.33 13.40 -2.92
CA LYS A 64 -1.74 12.34 -3.86
C LYS A 64 -1.88 12.84 -5.30
N VAL A 65 -2.27 14.10 -5.47
CA VAL A 65 -2.44 14.72 -6.79
C VAL A 65 -1.10 14.89 -7.51
N ASP A 66 -0.03 15.16 -6.76
CA ASP A 66 1.29 15.39 -7.34
C ASP A 66 2.00 14.09 -7.75
N VAL A 67 1.63 12.96 -7.14
CA VAL A 67 2.10 11.63 -7.58
C VAL A 67 1.46 11.18 -8.90
N VAL A 68 0.25 11.67 -9.21
CA VAL A 68 -0.52 11.24 -10.40
C VAL A 68 -0.30 12.15 -11.62
N LYS A 69 0.29 13.33 -11.45
CA LYS A 69 0.62 14.26 -12.55
C LYS A 69 1.81 13.80 -13.38
#